data_AF-A0A165HET7-F1
#
_entry.id   AF-A0A165HET7-F1
#
_cell.length_a   1.000
_cell.length_b   1.000
_cell.length_c   1.000
_cell.angle_alpha   90.00
_cell.angle_beta   90.00
_cell.angle_gamma   90.00
#
_symmetry.space_group_name_H-M   'P 1'
#
loop_
_entity.id
_entity.type
_entity.pdbx_description
1 polymer ?
#
loop_
_entity_poly.entity_id
_entity_poly.type
_entity_poly.pdbx_seq_one_letter_code
_entity_poly.pdbx_strand_id
1 'polypeptide(L)' 'CDSCGDTIKKPKLDQHYSRCGSSVTCLDCSTTFYGPAEWKGHTSCITEAEKYQKALYKGPK' A
#
# COMPACT_ATOMS: atom_id res chain seq x y z
N CYS A 1 -9.19 2.63 -5.80
CA CYS A 1 -8.92 4.07 -5.82
C CYS A 1 -10.05 4.73 -5.06
N ASP A 2 -9.74 5.64 -4.13
CA ASP A 2 -10.78 6.27 -3.31
C ASP A 2 -11.64 7.26 -4.12
N SER A 3 -11.03 8.01 -5.05
CA SER A 3 -11.77 8.96 -5.91
C SER A 3 -12.81 8.34 -6.85
N CYS A 4 -12.51 7.18 -7.45
CA CYS A 4 -13.38 6.60 -8.48
C CYS A 4 -13.95 5.23 -8.13
N GLY A 5 -13.54 4.63 -7.01
CA GLY A 5 -13.98 3.29 -6.60
C GLY A 5 -13.40 2.13 -7.44
N ASP A 6 -12.59 2.39 -8.46
CA ASP A 6 -12.03 1.33 -9.30
C ASP A 6 -10.92 0.52 -8.62
N THR A 7 -10.87 -0.77 -8.97
CA THR A 7 -9.77 -1.67 -8.62
C THR A 7 -8.76 -1.69 -9.75
N ILE A 8 -7.62 -1.02 -9.54
CA ILE A 8 -6.56 -0.89 -10.55
C ILE A 8 -5.40 -1.83 -10.23
N LYS A 9 -4.93 -2.58 -11.23
CA LYS A 9 -3.70 -3.39 -11.11
C LYS A 9 -2.47 -2.48 -11.04
N LYS A 10 -1.49 -2.83 -10.21
CA LYS A 10 -0.18 -2.14 -10.06
C LYS A 10 0.42 -1.55 -11.35
N PRO A 11 0.59 -2.29 -12.46
CA PRO A 11 1.20 -1.74 -13.68
C PRO A 11 0.39 -0.60 -14.31
N LYS A 12 -0.92 -0.52 -14.07
CA LYS A 12 -1.80 0.55 -14.56
C LYS A 12 -2.05 1.66 -13.53
N LEU A 13 -1.54 1.50 -12.31
CA LEU A 13 -1.75 2.44 -11.22
C LEU A 13 -1.06 3.78 -11.48
N ASP A 14 0.13 3.77 -12.09
CA ASP A 14 0.88 4.98 -12.46
C ASP A 14 0.09 5.83 -13.48
N GLN A 15 -0.45 5.20 -14.52
CA GLN A 15 -1.31 5.86 -15.49
C GLN A 15 -2.63 6.34 -14.86
N HIS A 16 -3.22 5.55 -13.96
CA HIS A 16 -4.43 5.92 -13.25
C HIS A 16 -4.22 7.13 -12.35
N TYR A 17 -3.08 7.20 -11.64
CA TYR A 17 -2.76 8.30 -10.74
C TYR A 17 -2.66 9.63 -11.48
N SER A 18 -2.09 9.66 -12.69
CA SER A 18 -2.10 10.87 -13.53
C SER A 18 -3.49 11.39 -13.89
N ARG A 19 -4.53 10.55 -13.83
CA ARG A 19 -5.92 10.94 -14.11
C ARG A 19 -6.70 11.26 -12.85
N CYS A 20 -6.48 10.50 -11.78
CA CYS A 20 -7.32 10.55 -10.58
C CYS A 20 -6.67 11.35 -9.44
N GLY A 21 -5.34 11.38 -9.35
CA GLY A 21 -4.59 12.12 -8.33
C GLY A 21 -4.93 11.73 -6.88
N SER A 22 -5.54 10.57 -6.67
CA SER A 22 -6.10 10.17 -5.39
C SER A 22 -5.28 9.06 -4.73
N SER A 23 -5.49 8.92 -3.42
CA SER A 23 -5.00 7.79 -2.66
C SER A 23 -5.59 6.45 -3.13
N VAL A 24 -4.80 5.41 -2.96
CA VAL A 24 -5.14 4.05 -3.35
C VAL A 24 -4.79 3.10 -2.22
N THR A 25 -5.75 2.27 -1.82
CA THR A 25 -5.56 1.28 -0.78
C THR A 25 -5.30 -0.09 -1.42
N CYS A 26 -4.22 -0.74 -1.02
CA CYS A 26 -4.00 -2.13 -1.40
C CYS A 26 -4.93 -3.02 -0.58
N LEU A 27 -5.72 -3.83 -1.29
CA LEU A 27 -6.72 -4.71 -0.68
C LEU A 27 -6.08 -5.90 0.05
N ASP A 28 -4.85 -6.28 -0.31
CA ASP A 28 -4.17 -7.42 0.29
C ASP A 28 -3.56 -7.11 1.67
N CYS A 29 -3.04 -5.89 1.87
CA CYS A 29 -2.38 -5.47 3.11
C CYS A 29 -3.08 -4.27 3.80
N SER A 30 -4.23 -3.85 3.29
CA SER A 30 -4.98 -2.67 3.76
C SER A 30 -4.13 -1.40 3.92
N THR A 31 -3.04 -1.28 3.16
CA THR A 31 -2.15 -0.10 3.21
C THR A 31 -2.64 0.93 2.21
N THR A 32 -2.91 2.13 2.69
CA THR A 32 -3.24 3.29 1.86
C THR A 32 -1.97 3.98 1.42
N PHE A 33 -1.85 4.19 0.11
CA PHE A 33 -0.75 4.89 -0.53
C PHE A 33 -1.27 6.19 -1.13
N TYR A 34 -0.53 7.28 -0.94
CA TYR A 34 -0.93 8.62 -1.38
C TYR A 34 -0.21 9.05 -2.66
N GLY A 35 0.84 8.33 -3.06
CA GLY A 35 1.59 8.69 -4.26
C GLY A 35 2.44 7.56 -4.84
N PRO A 36 2.96 7.79 -6.07
CA PRO A 36 3.70 6.81 -6.83
C PRO A 36 5.01 6.37 -6.19
N ALA A 37 5.61 7.22 -5.35
CA ALA A 37 6.79 6.84 -4.59
C ALA A 37 6.51 5.69 -3.60
N GLU A 38 5.30 5.64 -3.03
CA GLU A 38 4.98 4.64 -2.00
C GLU A 38 4.59 3.28 -2.60
N TRP A 39 3.67 3.25 -3.57
CA TRP A 39 3.24 1.97 -4.16
C TRP A 39 4.24 1.39 -5.16
N LYS A 40 5.18 2.18 -5.73
CA LYS A 40 6.24 1.64 -6.59
C LYS A 40 7.21 0.76 -5.81
N GLY A 41 7.52 1.13 -4.56
CA GLY A 41 8.35 0.34 -3.65
C GLY A 41 7.60 -0.84 -3.04
N HIS A 42 6.27 -0.83 -3.09
CA HIS A 42 5.45 -1.91 -2.59
C HIS A 42 5.46 -3.08 -3.59
N THR A 43 6.44 -3.97 -3.54
CA THR A 43 6.53 -5.17 -4.39
C THR A 43 5.92 -6.40 -3.72
N SER A 44 6.05 -6.49 -2.40
CA SER A 44 5.49 -7.56 -1.56
C SER A 44 4.52 -6.96 -0.53
N CYS A 45 3.32 -7.52 -0.46
CA CYS A 45 2.38 -7.19 0.60
C CYS A 45 2.91 -7.79 1.91
N ILE A 46 3.44 -6.95 2.80
CA ILE A 46 3.68 -7.38 4.17
C ILE A 46 2.33 -7.48 4.87
N THR A 47 2.03 -8.65 5.40
CA THR A 47 0.81 -8.85 6.17
C THR A 47 0.92 -8.12 7.51
N GLU A 48 -0.19 -7.71 8.12
CA GLU A 48 -0.16 -7.08 9.46
C GLU A 48 0.60 -7.94 10.49
N ALA A 49 0.56 -9.27 10.35
CA ALA A 49 1.32 -10.21 11.17
C ALA A 49 2.84 -9.94 11.14
N GLU A 50 3.42 -9.66 9.96
CA GLU A 50 4.85 -9.38 9.83
C GLU A 50 5.23 -8.00 10.38
N LYS A 51 4.31 -7.03 10.32
CA LYS A 51 4.54 -5.68 10.87
C LYS A 51 4.50 -5.67 12.41
N TYR A 52 3.58 -6.42 13.03
CA TYR A 52 3.49 -6.51 14.50
C TYR A 52 4.53 -7.45 15.12
N GLN A 53 5.00 -8.48 14.42
CA GLN A 53 6.03 -9.38 14.96
C GLN A 53 7.43 -8.74 15.09
N LYS A 54 7.71 -7.61 14.42
CA LYS A 54 8.95 -6.84 14.66
C LYS A 54 8.87 -5.84 15.81
N ALA A 55 7.66 -5.47 16.27
CA ALA A 55 7.47 -4.54 17.38
C ALA A 55 7.45 -5.22 18.76
N LEU A 56 7.46 -6.55 18.81
CA LEU A 56 7.49 -7.35 20.04
C LEU A 56 8.89 -7.80 20.48
N TYR A 57 9.97 -7.19 19.96
CA TYR A 57 11.30 -7.35 20.57
C TYR A 57 11.46 -6.37 21.74
N LYS A 58 10.82 -6.68 22.87
CA LYS A 58 11.33 -6.22 24.17
C LYS A 58 12.57 -7.06 24.46
N GLY A 59 13.75 -6.48 24.26
CA GLY A 59 15.00 -7.11 24.70
C GLY A 59 14.88 -7.52 26.17
N PRO A 60 15.48 -8.66 26.58
CA PRO A 60 15.45 -9.10 27.97
C PRO A 60 16.09 -8.03 28.86
N LYS A 61 15.43 -7.82 30.00
CA LYS A 61 15.82 -6.91 31.07
C LYS A 61 17.08 -7.40 31.78
#